data_AF-A0A4S4KXK3-F1
#
_entry.id   AF-A0A4S4KXK3-F1
#
_cell.length_a   1.000
_cell.length_b   1.000
_cell.length_c   1.000
_cell.angle_alpha   90.00
_cell.angle_beta   90.00
_cell.angle_gamma   90.00
#
_symmetry.space_group_name_H-M   'P 1'
#
loop_
_entity.id
_entity.type
_entity.pdbx_description
1 polymer ?
#
loop_
_entity_poly.entity_id
_entity_poly.type
_entity_poly.pdbx_seq_one_letter_code
_entity_poly.pdbx_strand_id
1 'polypeptide(L)'
;MPFPILEDGTTLPGLRFISKRKSSVAPVFHAKMNRVDVFVKFARNYCVAAHKHLAGHGLAPKLLSCVRIRGGFWMVVMDYIVGKNAHDFFFKKKLSPPVLAEVRRAIELLHNDDFVFGDLRRSNIMVVKGGRGVLLVDFDWCGKAGEARYPALLNNDVVWAPDVVRRGLIEKEHDLFRMRRLESGF
;
A
#
# COMPACT_ATOMS: atom_id res chain seq x y z
N MET A 1 10.62 11.88 21.13
CA MET A 1 9.78 12.64 20.19
C MET A 1 8.36 12.67 20.74
N PRO A 2 7.67 13.82 20.77
CA PRO A 2 6.27 13.85 21.18
C PRO A 2 5.47 12.94 20.25
N PHE A 3 4.59 12.12 20.83
CA PHE A 3 3.75 11.18 20.11
C PHE A 3 2.85 11.94 19.13
N PRO A 4 2.49 11.35 17.97
CA PRO A 4 1.52 11.97 17.07
C PRO A 4 0.22 12.18 17.86
N ILE A 5 -0.18 13.44 17.97
CA ILE A 5 -1.41 13.84 18.63
C ILE A 5 -2.53 13.70 17.62
N LEU A 6 -3.54 12.92 17.97
CA LEU A 6 -4.77 12.76 17.20
C LEU A 6 -5.50 14.11 17.06
N GLU A 7 -6.45 14.22 16.13
CA GLU A 7 -7.18 15.48 15.93
C GLU A 7 -7.92 15.96 17.19
N ASP A 8 -8.41 15.02 18.01
CA ASP A 8 -9.07 15.26 19.29
C ASP A 8 -8.11 15.62 20.44
N GLY A 9 -6.80 15.72 20.19
CA GLY A 9 -5.81 16.04 21.21
C GLY A 9 -5.27 14.84 21.99
N THR A 10 -5.76 13.62 21.72
CA THR A 10 -5.31 12.40 22.40
C THR A 10 -4.12 11.73 21.70
N THR A 11 -3.68 10.59 22.22
CA THR A 11 -2.66 9.73 21.58
C THR A 11 -3.25 8.35 21.37
N LEU A 12 -2.73 7.57 20.43
CA LEU A 12 -3.15 6.19 20.25
C LEU A 12 -2.59 5.32 21.40
N PRO A 13 -3.43 4.79 22.32
CA PRO A 13 -2.95 4.11 23.50
C PRO A 13 -2.11 2.87 23.15
N GLY A 14 -1.02 2.67 23.91
CA GLY A 14 -0.14 1.51 23.75
C GLY A 14 0.77 1.53 22.52
N LEU A 15 0.71 2.57 21.67
CA LEU A 15 1.60 2.74 20.52
C LEU A 15 2.94 3.36 20.94
N ARG A 16 4.04 2.71 20.59
CA ARG A 16 5.41 3.17 20.84
C ARG A 16 6.29 3.00 19.60
N PHE A 17 6.79 4.09 19.05
CA PHE A 17 7.73 4.08 17.94
C PHE A 17 9.08 3.48 18.37
N ILE A 18 9.63 2.59 17.55
CA ILE A 18 10.93 1.94 17.79
C ILE A 18 11.98 2.53 16.88
N SER A 19 11.74 2.51 15.57
CA SER A 19 12.70 3.01 14.59
C SER A 19 12.00 3.56 13.35
N LYS A 20 12.60 4.58 12.75
CA LYS A 20 12.19 5.08 11.44
C LYS A 20 12.75 4.15 10.37
N ARG A 21 11.92 3.75 9.40
CA ARG A 21 12.37 2.99 8.24
C ARG A 21 12.72 3.94 7.10
N LYS A 22 13.70 3.58 6.28
CA LYS A 22 14.08 4.37 5.09
C LYS A 22 12.92 4.38 4.10
N SER A 23 12.49 5.57 3.71
CA SER A 23 11.46 5.80 2.70
C SER A 23 11.65 7.21 2.13
N SER A 24 11.56 7.33 0.81
CA SER A 24 11.69 8.61 0.09
C SER A 24 10.35 9.33 -0.12
N VAL A 25 9.23 8.68 0.20
CA VAL A 25 7.88 9.15 -0.18
C VAL A 25 7.06 9.56 1.03
N ALA A 26 7.08 8.74 2.08
CA ALA A 26 6.26 8.93 3.27
C ALA A 26 7.02 8.52 4.54
N PRO A 27 6.83 9.22 5.68
CA PRO A 27 7.35 8.77 6.96
C PRO A 27 6.74 7.40 7.33
N VAL A 28 7.61 6.42 7.54
CA VAL A 28 7.23 5.05 7.92
C VAL A 28 8.10 4.57 9.06
N PHE A 29 7.51 3.77 9.95
CA PHE A 29 8.11 3.38 11.21
C PHE A 29 7.81 1.93 11.55
N HIS A 30 8.78 1.30 12.19
CA HIS A 30 8.55 0.14 13.02
C HIS A 30 8.18 0.63 14.43
N ALA A 31 7.08 0.13 14.96
CA ALA A 31 6.58 0.47 16.28
C ALA A 31 6.08 -0.79 17.00
N LYS A 32 5.70 -0.64 18.27
CA LYS A 32 4.93 -1.63 19.02
C LYS A 32 3.60 -1.06 19.43
N MET A 33 2.52 -1.83 19.27
CA MET A 33 1.22 -1.53 19.85
C MET A 33 0.88 -2.65 20.83
N ASN A 34 0.72 -2.31 22.11
CA ASN A 34 0.48 -3.30 23.18
C ASN A 34 1.51 -4.46 23.16
N ARG A 35 2.80 -4.11 23.02
CA ARG A 35 3.96 -5.02 22.93
C ARG A 35 4.08 -5.84 21.63
N VAL A 36 3.09 -5.80 20.74
CA VAL A 36 3.11 -6.46 19.43
C VAL A 36 3.72 -5.54 18.38
N ASP A 37 4.59 -6.07 17.53
CA ASP A 37 5.23 -5.30 16.45
C ASP A 37 4.20 -4.87 15.39
N VAL A 38 4.21 -3.59 15.04
CA VAL A 38 3.32 -2.97 14.04
C VAL A 38 4.12 -2.09 13.09
N PHE A 39 3.57 -1.90 11.90
CA PHE A 39 4.06 -0.93 10.94
C PHE A 39 3.17 0.32 10.97
N VAL A 40 3.79 1.49 11.09
CA VAL A 40 3.11 2.78 11.09
C VAL A 40 3.52 3.58 9.88
N LYS A 41 2.54 4.08 9.11
CA LYS A 41 2.73 4.97 7.97
C LYS A 41 1.96 6.26 8.18
N PHE A 42 2.54 7.37 7.73
CA PHE A 42 1.86 8.64 7.62
C PHE A 42 1.61 8.98 6.15
N ALA A 43 0.36 9.26 5.80
CA ALA A 43 -0.05 9.50 4.41
C ALA A 43 -1.00 10.69 4.31
N ARG A 44 -1.01 11.41 3.18
CA ARG A 44 -1.98 12.50 2.95
C ARG A 44 -3.37 11.99 2.60
N ASN A 45 -3.41 10.90 1.85
CA ASN A 45 -4.61 10.19 1.44
C ASN A 45 -4.44 8.71 1.74
N TYR A 46 -5.54 8.01 2.04
CA TYR A 46 -5.50 6.58 2.32
C TYR A 46 -6.86 5.92 2.11
N CYS A 47 -6.92 4.87 1.28
CA CYS A 47 -8.16 4.13 1.08
C CYS A 47 -8.35 3.03 2.13
N VAL A 48 -9.01 3.37 3.23
CA VAL A 48 -9.32 2.43 4.32
C VAL A 48 -10.20 1.28 3.84
N ALA A 49 -11.21 1.57 3.00
CA ALA A 49 -12.17 0.57 2.53
C ALA A 49 -11.50 -0.52 1.70
N ALA A 50 -10.74 -0.15 0.68
CA ALA A 50 -10.01 -1.10 -0.17
C ALA A 50 -8.96 -1.91 0.60
N HIS A 51 -8.24 -1.28 1.54
CA HIS A 51 -7.30 -2.01 2.40
C HIS A 51 -8.03 -3.06 3.24
N LYS A 52 -9.11 -2.68 3.95
CA LYS A 52 -9.89 -3.63 4.75
C LYS A 52 -10.46 -4.76 3.90
N HIS A 53 -10.92 -4.46 2.69
CA HIS A 53 -11.44 -5.45 1.75
C HIS A 53 -10.40 -6.53 1.41
N LEU A 54 -9.19 -6.12 0.99
CA LEU A 54 -8.12 -7.07 0.70
C LEU A 54 -7.59 -7.79 1.95
N ALA A 55 -7.53 -7.09 3.09
CA ALA A 55 -7.13 -7.70 4.36
C ALA A 55 -8.10 -8.81 4.79
N GLY A 56 -9.41 -8.62 4.58
CA GLY A 56 -10.43 -9.66 4.81
C GLY A 56 -10.23 -10.92 3.96
N HIS A 57 -9.55 -10.80 2.83
CA HIS A 57 -9.22 -11.89 1.92
C HIS A 57 -7.78 -12.41 2.06
N GLY A 58 -7.03 -11.95 3.07
CA GLY A 58 -5.63 -12.32 3.31
C GLY A 58 -4.65 -11.76 2.27
N LEU A 59 -5.03 -10.73 1.52
CA LEU A 59 -4.27 -10.13 0.41
C LEU A 59 -3.71 -8.75 0.74
N ALA A 60 -3.92 -8.26 1.95
CA ALA A 60 -3.27 -7.10 2.53
C ALA A 60 -3.00 -7.36 4.02
N PRO A 61 -2.07 -6.63 4.66
CA PRO A 61 -1.87 -6.72 6.11
C PRO A 61 -3.15 -6.36 6.85
N LYS A 62 -3.33 -6.86 8.07
CA LYS A 62 -4.46 -6.41 8.88
C LYS A 62 -4.29 -4.93 9.21
N LEU A 63 -5.28 -4.12 8.85
CA LEU A 63 -5.35 -2.73 9.28
C LEU A 63 -5.86 -2.68 10.72
N LEU A 64 -5.00 -2.25 11.64
CA LEU A 64 -5.30 -2.19 13.08
C LEU A 64 -5.92 -0.87 13.49
N SER A 65 -5.45 0.24 12.90
CA SER A 65 -6.03 1.57 13.10
C SER A 65 -5.71 2.47 11.90
N CYS A 66 -6.63 3.38 11.57
CA CYS A 66 -6.38 4.44 10.60
C CYS A 66 -7.12 5.68 11.06
N VAL A 67 -6.36 6.67 11.54
CA VAL A 67 -6.92 7.87 12.19
C VAL A 67 -6.34 9.11 11.56
N ARG A 68 -7.14 10.17 11.50
CA ARG A 68 -6.64 11.50 11.14
C ARG A 68 -5.86 12.09 12.31
N ILE A 69 -4.78 12.78 11.98
CA ILE A 69 -3.92 13.48 12.93
C ILE A 69 -3.77 14.93 12.50
N ARG A 70 -3.32 15.78 13.44
CA ARG A 70 -3.04 17.19 13.15
C ARG A 70 -2.12 17.35 11.94
N GLY A 71 -2.42 18.38 11.13
CA GLY A 71 -1.73 18.63 9.86
C GLY A 71 -2.34 17.91 8.66
N GLY A 72 -3.52 17.28 8.80
CA GLY A 72 -4.27 16.70 7.69
C GLY A 72 -3.63 15.43 7.13
N PHE A 73 -2.93 14.68 7.96
CA PHE A 73 -2.38 13.37 7.62
C PHE A 73 -3.24 12.25 8.21
N TRP A 74 -3.14 11.07 7.60
CA TRP A 74 -3.55 9.81 8.18
C TRP A 74 -2.37 9.19 8.91
N MET A 75 -2.59 8.68 10.12
CA MET A 75 -1.73 7.70 10.76
C MET A 75 -2.35 6.32 10.54
N VAL A 76 -1.66 5.50 9.77
CA VAL A 76 -2.07 4.14 9.40
C VAL A 76 -1.23 3.16 10.21
N VAL A 77 -1.88 2.33 11.02
CA VAL A 77 -1.26 1.29 11.85
C VAL A 77 -1.75 -0.06 11.35
N MET A 78 -0.82 -0.91 10.93
CA MET A 78 -1.12 -2.24 10.38
C MET A 78 -0.11 -3.28 10.87
N ASP A 79 -0.40 -4.56 10.62
CA ASP A 79 0.50 -5.65 10.96
C ASP A 79 1.92 -5.43 10.44
N TYR A 80 2.91 -5.77 11.26
CA TYR A 80 4.30 -5.76 10.83
C TYR A 80 4.62 -6.99 9.99
N ILE A 81 4.83 -6.80 8.69
CA ILE A 81 5.14 -7.89 7.76
C ILE A 81 6.62 -8.27 7.87
N VAL A 82 6.89 -9.52 8.23
CA VAL A 82 8.24 -10.09 8.12
C VAL A 82 8.42 -10.67 6.72
N GLY A 83 9.09 -9.94 5.84
CA GLY A 83 9.26 -10.30 4.45
C GLY A 83 10.07 -9.27 3.66
N LYS A 84 10.12 -9.44 2.34
CA LYS A 84 10.70 -8.47 1.40
C LYS A 84 9.65 -8.06 0.39
N ASN A 85 9.75 -6.85 -0.15
CA ASN A 85 8.95 -6.50 -1.31
C ASN A 85 9.40 -7.34 -2.54
N ALA A 86 8.56 -7.43 -3.57
CA ALA A 86 8.86 -8.22 -4.75
C ALA A 86 10.03 -7.67 -5.57
N HIS A 87 10.36 -6.37 -5.45
CA HIS A 87 11.53 -5.78 -6.11
C HIS A 87 12.83 -6.37 -5.54
N ASP A 88 12.94 -6.44 -4.22
CA ASP A 88 14.11 -6.96 -3.52
C ASP A 88 14.14 -8.50 -3.54
N PHE A 89 12.98 -9.15 -3.47
CA PHE A 89 12.88 -10.61 -3.45
C PHE A 89 13.20 -11.23 -4.82
N PHE A 90 12.69 -10.64 -5.90
CA PHE A 90 12.90 -11.10 -7.28
C PHE A 90 13.86 -10.17 -8.03
N PHE A 91 14.92 -9.69 -7.37
CA PHE A 91 15.86 -8.75 -8.00
C PHE A 91 16.39 -9.27 -9.35
N LYS A 92 16.17 -8.50 -10.42
CA LYS A 92 16.47 -8.85 -11.82
C LYS A 92 15.86 -10.17 -12.33
N LYS A 93 14.82 -10.68 -11.65
CA LYS A 93 14.11 -11.90 -12.02
C LYS A 93 12.63 -11.60 -12.25
N LYS A 94 11.96 -12.46 -13.02
CA LYS A 94 10.50 -12.42 -13.17
C LYS A 94 9.83 -12.82 -11.85
N LEU A 95 8.64 -12.28 -11.59
CA LEU A 95 7.78 -12.76 -10.52
C LEU A 95 7.35 -14.18 -10.87
N SER A 96 7.23 -15.04 -9.86
CA SER A 96 6.75 -16.40 -10.09
C SER A 96 5.25 -16.40 -10.45
N PRO A 97 4.77 -17.39 -11.23
CA PRO A 97 3.35 -17.50 -11.56
C PRO A 97 2.40 -17.49 -10.34
N PRO A 98 2.71 -18.17 -9.21
CA PRO A 98 1.86 -18.09 -8.02
C PRO A 98 1.74 -16.68 -7.43
N VAL A 99 2.84 -15.90 -7.47
CA VAL A 99 2.81 -14.51 -6.99
C VAL A 99 1.95 -13.65 -7.90
N LEU A 100 2.09 -13.80 -9.22
CA LEU A 100 1.27 -13.07 -10.19
C LEU A 100 -0.22 -13.42 -10.06
N ALA A 101 -0.56 -14.68 -9.80
CA ALA A 101 -1.93 -15.11 -9.60
C ALA A 101 -2.58 -14.43 -8.38
N GLU A 102 -1.88 -14.36 -7.24
CA GLU A 102 -2.39 -13.68 -6.03
C GLU A 102 -2.52 -12.16 -6.22
N VAL A 103 -1.57 -11.53 -6.93
CA VAL A 103 -1.67 -10.09 -7.27
C VAL A 103 -2.86 -9.83 -8.18
N ARG A 104 -3.06 -10.67 -9.20
CA ARG A 104 -4.20 -10.58 -10.11
C ARG A 104 -5.52 -10.72 -9.36
N ARG A 105 -5.64 -11.73 -8.50
CA ARG A 105 -6.80 -11.93 -7.63
C ARG A 105 -7.09 -10.70 -6.75
N ALA A 106 -6.06 -10.06 -6.20
CA ALA A 106 -6.23 -8.84 -5.41
C ALA A 106 -6.77 -7.67 -6.25
N ILE A 107 -6.26 -7.48 -7.47
CA ILE A 107 -6.75 -6.44 -8.38
C ILE A 107 -8.20 -6.72 -8.81
N GLU A 108 -8.53 -7.97 -9.14
CA GLU A 108 -9.90 -8.37 -9.49
C GLU A 108 -10.89 -8.11 -8.34
N LEU A 109 -10.52 -8.47 -7.10
CA LEU A 109 -11.35 -8.18 -5.92
C LEU A 109 -11.59 -6.69 -5.69
N LEU A 110 -10.58 -5.85 -5.93
CA LEU A 110 -10.75 -4.39 -5.86
C LEU A 110 -11.66 -3.89 -6.97
N HIS A 111 -11.43 -4.33 -8.21
CA HIS A 111 -12.16 -3.88 -9.38
C HIS A 111 -13.64 -4.28 -9.32
N ASN A 112 -13.95 -5.47 -8.78
CA ASN A 112 -15.33 -5.93 -8.58
C ASN A 112 -16.11 -5.07 -7.58
N ASP A 113 -15.43 -4.43 -6.64
CA ASP A 113 -16.02 -3.53 -5.64
C ASP A 113 -15.83 -2.04 -5.99
N ASP A 114 -15.56 -1.75 -7.28
CA ASP A 114 -15.34 -0.43 -7.86
C ASP A 114 -14.21 0.37 -7.20
N PHE A 115 -13.15 -0.32 -6.78
CA PHE A 115 -11.89 0.29 -6.38
C PHE A 115 -10.85 0.15 -7.49
N VAL A 116 -9.99 1.15 -7.59
CA VAL A 116 -8.74 1.12 -8.37
C VAL A 116 -7.56 1.22 -7.42
N PHE A 117 -6.46 0.54 -7.70
CA PHE A 117 -5.28 0.51 -6.84
C PHE A 117 -4.32 1.67 -7.15
N GLY A 118 -4.06 1.91 -8.43
CA GLY A 118 -3.35 3.07 -8.98
C GLY A 118 -1.82 2.99 -8.96
N ASP A 119 -1.21 2.41 -7.92
CA ASP A 119 0.26 2.30 -7.78
C ASP A 119 0.73 0.85 -7.79
N LEU A 120 0.23 0.03 -8.73
CA LEU A 120 0.64 -1.37 -8.83
C LEU A 120 2.07 -1.50 -9.34
N ARG A 121 2.98 -1.96 -8.47
CA ARG A 121 4.41 -2.13 -8.76
C ARG A 121 5.08 -3.09 -7.78
N ARG A 122 6.26 -3.61 -8.15
CA ARG A 122 7.03 -4.58 -7.35
C ARG A 122 7.33 -4.12 -5.92
N SER A 123 7.52 -2.82 -5.68
CA SER A 123 7.79 -2.28 -4.34
C SER A 123 6.56 -2.24 -3.43
N ASN A 124 5.35 -2.31 -4.00
CA ASN A 124 4.08 -2.30 -3.27
C ASN A 124 3.48 -3.71 -3.14
N ILE A 125 4.27 -4.75 -3.47
CA ILE A 125 3.91 -6.16 -3.34
C ILE A 125 4.87 -6.77 -2.32
N MET A 126 4.36 -7.28 -1.20
CA MET A 126 5.14 -7.90 -0.15
C MET A 126 5.09 -9.43 -0.26
N VAL A 127 6.26 -10.07 -0.27
CA VAL A 127 6.42 -11.52 -0.20
C VAL A 127 6.71 -11.89 1.25
N VAL A 128 5.79 -12.61 1.87
CA VAL A 128 5.90 -13.02 3.29
C VAL A 128 7.00 -14.07 3.45
N LYS A 129 7.76 -14.01 4.54
CA LYS A 129 8.82 -14.98 4.85
C LYS A 129 8.28 -16.42 4.81
N GLY A 130 8.98 -17.30 4.09
CA GLY A 130 8.52 -18.68 3.84
C GLY A 130 7.71 -18.85 2.55
N GLY A 131 7.46 -17.77 1.79
CA GLY A 131 6.89 -17.83 0.44
C GLY A 131 5.39 -18.15 0.36
N ARG A 132 4.70 -18.26 1.50
CA ARG A 132 3.29 -18.70 1.59
C ARG A 132 2.29 -17.54 1.64
N GLY A 133 2.56 -16.44 0.94
CA GLY A 133 1.61 -15.33 0.88
C GLY A 133 2.18 -14.10 0.19
N VAL A 134 1.30 -13.41 -0.54
CA VAL A 134 1.57 -12.13 -1.17
C VAL A 134 0.58 -11.11 -0.64
N LEU A 135 1.08 -9.96 -0.21
CA LEU A 135 0.24 -8.88 0.33
C LEU A 135 0.47 -7.61 -0.49
N LEU A 136 -0.61 -6.98 -0.95
CA LEU A 136 -0.55 -5.61 -1.45
C LEU A 136 -0.44 -4.64 -0.28
N VAL A 137 0.39 -3.62 -0.45
CA VAL A 137 0.59 -2.53 0.51
C VAL A 137 0.58 -1.20 -0.22
N ASP A 138 0.49 -0.09 0.52
CA ASP A 138 0.46 1.27 -0.03
C ASP A 138 -0.85 1.60 -0.78
N PHE A 139 -1.90 1.88 -0.02
CA PHE A 139 -3.24 2.23 -0.51
C PHE A 139 -3.45 3.75 -0.61
N ASP A 140 -2.38 4.54 -0.73
CA ASP A 140 -2.47 6.01 -0.71
C ASP A 140 -3.16 6.57 -1.96
N TRP A 141 -2.96 5.90 -3.10
CA TRP A 141 -3.54 6.29 -4.39
C TRP A 141 -4.82 5.51 -4.71
N CYS A 142 -5.07 4.44 -3.96
CA CYS A 142 -6.25 3.65 -4.10
C CYS A 142 -7.50 4.48 -3.79
N GLY A 143 -8.63 4.14 -4.41
CA GLY A 143 -9.89 4.83 -4.19
C GLY A 143 -10.98 4.30 -5.12
N LYS A 144 -12.16 4.91 -5.07
CA LYS A 144 -13.27 4.54 -5.94
C LYS A 144 -12.96 4.87 -7.41
N ALA A 145 -13.30 3.96 -8.31
CA ALA A 145 -13.22 4.19 -9.74
C ALA A 145 -14.08 5.41 -10.11
N GLY A 146 -13.56 6.30 -10.96
CA GLY A 146 -14.23 7.56 -11.31
C GLY A 146 -14.02 8.71 -10.30
N GLU A 147 -13.45 8.43 -9.12
CA GLU A 147 -13.15 9.44 -8.09
C GLU A 147 -11.66 9.57 -7.78
N ALA A 148 -10.96 8.43 -7.69
CA ALA A 148 -9.55 8.37 -7.37
C ALA A 148 -8.71 9.09 -8.42
N ARG A 149 -7.70 9.85 -7.98
CA ARG A 149 -6.85 10.65 -8.87
C ARG A 149 -5.37 10.45 -8.59
N TYR A 150 -4.58 10.47 -9.65
CA TYR A 150 -3.13 10.51 -9.52
C TYR A 150 -2.66 11.81 -8.86
N PRO A 151 -1.54 11.79 -8.13
CA PRO A 151 -0.93 13.01 -7.64
C PRO A 151 -0.44 13.89 -8.79
N ALA A 152 -0.17 15.17 -8.49
CA ALA A 152 0.47 16.08 -9.45
C ALA A 152 1.90 15.62 -9.81
N LEU A 153 2.57 14.94 -8.87
CA LEU A 153 3.93 14.45 -9.03
C LEU A 153 3.92 12.92 -9.20
N LEU A 154 4.00 12.47 -10.45
CA LEU A 154 4.26 11.08 -10.80
C LEU A 154 5.76 10.83 -10.92
N ASN A 155 6.18 9.62 -10.54
CA ASN A 155 7.55 9.15 -10.76
C ASN A 155 7.76 8.86 -12.25
N ASN A 156 8.70 9.57 -12.88
CA ASN A 156 9.01 9.43 -14.30
C ASN A 156 9.80 8.15 -14.62
N ASP A 157 10.40 7.49 -13.61
CA ASP A 157 11.11 6.21 -13.79
C ASP A 157 10.13 5.03 -13.90
N VAL A 158 8.84 5.26 -13.65
CA VAL A 158 7.79 4.25 -13.78
C VAL A 158 7.13 4.39 -15.14
N VAL A 159 7.08 3.29 -15.89
CA VAL A 159 6.30 3.21 -17.14
C VAL A 159 4.81 3.12 -16.80
N TRP A 160 4.12 4.25 -16.85
CA TRP A 160 2.67 4.35 -16.65
C TRP A 160 1.89 3.93 -17.91
N ALA A 161 0.58 3.74 -17.78
CA ALA A 161 -0.27 3.54 -18.96
C ALA A 161 -0.25 4.81 -19.83
N PRO A 162 -0.38 4.70 -21.17
CA PRO A 162 -0.16 5.83 -22.09
C PRO A 162 -1.07 7.04 -21.86
N ASP A 163 -2.26 6.80 -21.31
CA ASP A 163 -3.33 7.76 -21.00
C ASP A 163 -3.26 8.31 -19.57
N VAL A 164 -2.29 7.91 -18.76
CA VAL A 164 -2.10 8.46 -17.42
C VAL A 164 -1.74 9.94 -17.47
N VAL A 165 -2.61 10.77 -16.90
CA VAL A 165 -2.38 12.21 -16.75
C VAL A 165 -2.21 12.57 -15.27
N ARG A 166 -1.31 13.51 -14.98
CA ARG A 166 -1.13 14.09 -13.64
C ARG A 166 -2.44 14.73 -13.18
N ARG A 167 -2.89 14.44 -11.95
CA ARG A 167 -4.23 14.81 -11.43
C ARG A 167 -5.43 14.21 -12.20
N GLY A 168 -5.16 13.40 -13.22
CA GLY A 168 -6.17 12.62 -13.94
C GLY A 168 -6.77 11.54 -13.05
N LEU A 169 -7.89 10.98 -13.50
CA LEU A 169 -8.53 9.86 -12.83
C LEU A 169 -7.62 8.62 -12.90
N ILE A 170 -7.73 7.78 -11.88
CA ILE A 170 -7.15 6.45 -11.89
C ILE A 170 -8.25 5.51 -12.39
N GLU A 171 -7.96 4.80 -13.48
CA GLU A 171 -8.88 3.90 -14.15
C GLU A 171 -8.45 2.44 -13.94
N LYS A 172 -9.41 1.50 -14.05
CA LYS A 172 -9.14 0.06 -13.86
C LYS A 172 -8.09 -0.42 -14.88
N GLU A 173 -8.14 0.15 -16.08
CA GLU A 173 -7.23 -0.08 -17.21
C GLU A 173 -5.78 0.24 -16.85
N HIS A 174 -5.55 1.24 -15.99
CA HIS A 174 -4.20 1.56 -15.50
C HIS A 174 -3.65 0.43 -14.64
N ASP A 175 -4.45 -0.15 -13.73
CA ASP A 175 -4.04 -1.31 -12.94
C ASP A 175 -3.77 -2.52 -13.83
N LEU A 176 -4.64 -2.78 -14.83
CA LEU A 176 -4.47 -3.88 -15.78
C LEU A 176 -3.22 -3.71 -16.63
N PHE A 177 -2.90 -2.48 -17.05
CA PHE A 177 -1.65 -2.18 -17.73
C PHE A 177 -0.44 -2.51 -16.85
N ARG A 178 -0.46 -2.06 -15.59
CA ARG A 178 0.59 -2.36 -14.62
C ARG A 178 0.69 -3.86 -14.32
N MET A 179 -0.43 -4.60 -14.32
CA MET A 179 -0.44 -6.05 -14.18
C MET A 179 0.30 -6.72 -15.35
N ARG A 180 -0.01 -6.35 -16.60
CA ARG A 180 0.70 -6.87 -17.79
C ARG A 180 2.22 -6.57 -17.75
N ARG A 181 2.61 -5.41 -17.22
CA ARG A 181 4.02 -5.06 -16.98
C ARG A 181 4.70 -6.04 -16.02
N LEU A 182 4.07 -6.36 -14.90
CA LEU A 182 4.58 -7.35 -13.95
C LEU A 182 4.76 -8.74 -14.60
N GLU A 183 3.82 -9.16 -15.45
CA GLU A 183 3.84 -10.44 -16.15
C GLU A 183 4.94 -10.55 -17.21
N SER A 184 5.18 -9.45 -17.95
CA SER A 184 6.28 -9.40 -18.93
C SER A 184 7.67 -9.39 -18.28
N GLY A 185 7.75 -9.06 -16.99
CA GLY A 185 8.99 -9.08 -16.20
C GLY A 185 9.66 -7.72 -16.05
N PHE A 186 9.03 -6.64 -16.50
CA PHE A 186 9.59 -5.28 -16.54
C PHE A 186 8.75 -4.26 -15.78
#